data_AF-A0A374NUY7-F1
#
_entry.id   AF-A0A374NUY7-F1
#
_cell.length_a   1.000
_cell.length_b   1.000
_cell.length_c   1.000
_cell.angle_alpha   90.00
_cell.angle_beta   90.00
_cell.angle_gamma   90.00
#
_symmetry.space_group_name_H-M   'P 1'
#
loop_
_entity.id
_entity.type
_entity.pdbx_description
1 polymer ?
#
loop_
_entity_poly.entity_id
_entity_poly.type
_entity_poly.pdbx_seq_one_letter_code
_entity_poly.pdbx_strand_id
1 'polypeptide(L)'
;MRKRRFDLRLTEKEYQLLLAKAENDPETKTKKGEKANTSAYIRKCIFLQDDNPVSLKKELKTLSYQVRKIGVNINQVVAKINAGYGNQIDIYNLEKALEQVKHEMKTLNEKVEDYGNH
;
A
#
# COMPACT_ATOMS: atom_id res chain seq x y z
N MET A 1 26.31 23.11 8.73
CA MET A 1 25.80 24.14 7.79
C MET A 1 25.55 23.47 6.44
N ARG A 2 24.42 23.74 5.75
CA ARG A 2 24.11 23.09 4.45
C ARG A 2 25.00 23.67 3.35
N LYS A 3 25.64 22.81 2.54
CA LYS A 3 26.70 23.20 1.58
C LYS A 3 26.18 23.64 0.21
N ARG A 4 24.91 23.38 -0.13
CA ARG A 4 24.30 23.73 -1.42
C ARG A 4 22.95 24.38 -1.22
N ARG A 5 22.67 25.39 -2.04
CA ARG A 5 21.39 26.10 -2.14
C ARG A 5 20.77 25.77 -3.49
N PHE A 6 19.48 25.47 -3.48
CA PHE A 6 18.67 25.28 -4.67
C PHE A 6 17.58 26.33 -4.64
N ASP A 7 17.43 27.08 -5.72
CA ASP A 7 16.37 28.06 -5.87
C ASP A 7 15.33 27.51 -6.86
N LEU A 8 14.05 27.62 -6.51
CA LEU A 8 12.93 27.14 -7.29
C LEU A 8 12.02 28.32 -7.63
N ARG A 9 11.60 28.43 -8.90
CA ARG A 9 10.59 29.41 -9.31
C ARG A 9 9.23 28.71 -9.33
N LEU A 10 8.27 29.31 -8.62
CA LEU A 10 6.90 28.84 -8.53
C LEU A 10 5.97 29.98 -8.89
N THR A 11 4.86 29.65 -9.54
CA THR A 11 3.70 30.53 -9.60
C THR A 11 3.06 30.64 -8.21
N GLU A 12 2.27 31.69 -7.99
CA GLU A 12 1.59 31.88 -6.70
C GLU A 12 0.72 30.67 -6.32
N LYS A 13 0.01 30.09 -7.29
CA LYS A 13 -0.83 28.91 -7.07
C LYS A 13 -0.02 27.70 -6.62
N GLU A 14 1.13 27.44 -7.26
CA GLU A 14 2.02 26.33 -6.89
C GLU A 14 2.64 26.55 -5.51
N TYR A 15 2.99 27.80 -5.19
CA TYR A 15 3.54 28.13 -3.88
C TYR A 15 2.53 27.90 -2.76
N GLN A 16 1.28 28.34 -2.92
CA GLN A 16 0.22 28.08 -1.94
C GLN A 16 -0.06 26.59 -1.77
N LEU A 17 -0.09 25.83 -2.88
CA LEU A 17 -0.25 24.38 -2.84
C LEU A 17 0.89 23.71 -2.06
N LEU A 18 2.13 24.14 -2.28
CA LEU A 18 3.30 23.63 -1.58
C LEU A 18 3.22 23.91 -0.07
N LEU A 19 2.79 25.11 0.34
CA LEU A 19 2.62 25.45 1.74
C LEU A 19 1.53 24.60 2.41
N ALA A 20 0.38 24.44 1.76
CA ALA A 20 -0.71 23.61 2.26
C ALA A 20 -0.27 22.15 2.44
N LYS A 21 0.47 21.59 1.48
CA LYS A 21 1.02 20.23 1.59
C LYS A 21 2.02 20.10 2.75
N ALA A 22 2.89 21.09 2.94
CA ALA A 22 3.87 21.08 4.03
C ALA A 22 3.23 21.22 5.43
N GLU A 23 2.12 21.95 5.55
CA GLU A 23 1.38 22.10 6.82
C GLU A 23 0.71 20.80 7.28
N ASN A 24 0.24 20.02 6.30
CA ASN A 24 -0.40 18.74 6.52
C ASN A 24 0.58 17.56 6.73
N ASP A 25 1.90 17.78 6.66
CA ASP A 25 2.91 16.73 6.87
C ASP A 25 3.48 16.76 8.31
N PRO A 26 2.99 15.92 9.24
CA PRO A 26 3.40 15.96 10.64
C PRO A 26 4.89 15.61 10.83
N GLU A 27 5.47 14.81 9.94
CA GLU A 27 6.86 14.33 10.05
C GLU A 27 7.90 15.42 9.77
N THR A 28 7.51 16.47 9.04
CA THR A 28 8.41 17.57 8.70
C THR A 28 8.15 18.82 9.51
N LYS A 29 7.30 18.77 10.53
CA LYS A 29 7.09 19.92 11.43
C LYS A 29 8.36 20.30 12.19
N THR A 30 8.46 21.57 12.57
CA THR A 30 9.57 22.04 13.40
C THR A 30 9.58 21.34 14.77
N LYS A 31 10.73 21.31 15.47
CA LYS A 31 10.86 20.66 16.79
C LYS A 31 9.88 21.19 17.86
N LYS A 32 9.26 22.35 17.62
CA LYS A 32 8.20 22.93 18.47
C LYS A 32 6.79 22.52 18.05
N GLY A 33 6.64 21.60 17.09
CA GLY A 33 5.37 20.96 16.69
C GLY A 33 4.35 21.85 15.97
N GLU A 34 4.47 23.18 16.06
CA GLU A 34 3.38 24.09 15.68
C GLU A 34 3.44 24.61 14.24
N LYS A 35 4.62 24.63 13.61
CA LYS A 35 4.79 25.25 12.28
C LYS A 35 5.37 24.27 11.26
N ALA A 36 4.79 24.26 10.07
CA ALA A 36 5.33 23.58 8.90
C ALA A 36 6.76 24.00 8.59
N ASN A 37 7.60 23.03 8.22
CA ASN A 37 8.93 23.31 7.66
C ASN A 37 8.91 22.95 6.18
N THR A 38 8.49 23.91 5.35
CA THR A 38 8.41 23.74 3.88
C THR A 38 9.72 23.24 3.28
N SER A 39 10.86 23.71 3.80
CA SER A 39 12.16 23.23 3.33
C SER A 39 12.42 21.76 3.70
N ALA A 40 11.94 21.28 4.85
CA ALA A 40 12.05 19.88 5.22
C ALA A 40 11.09 19.01 4.39
N TYR A 41 9.88 19.50 4.14
CA TYR A 41 8.92 18.87 3.23
C TYR A 41 9.49 18.73 1.81
N ILE A 42 10.03 19.79 1.21
CA ILE A 42 10.65 19.73 -0.13
C ILE A 42 11.80 18.71 -0.16
N ARG A 43 12.66 18.71 0.86
CA ARG A 43 13.74 17.72 0.94
C ARG A 43 13.20 16.31 1.09
N LYS A 44 12.15 16.12 1.90
CA LYS A 44 11.45 14.85 2.05
C LYS A 44 10.94 14.39 0.69
N CYS A 45 10.26 15.21 -0.10
CA CYS A 45 9.81 14.84 -1.45
C CYS A 45 10.95 14.56 -2.44
N ILE A 46 12.06 15.29 -2.38
CA ILE A 46 13.19 15.08 -3.31
C ILE A 46 14.01 13.83 -2.95
N PHE A 47 14.17 13.55 -1.65
CA PHE A 47 15.04 12.47 -1.15
C PHE A 47 14.29 11.21 -0.73
N LEU A 48 12.99 11.30 -0.43
CA LEU A 48 12.06 10.19 -0.57
C LEU A 48 11.77 10.06 -2.07
N GLN A 49 12.76 9.56 -2.81
CA GLN A 49 12.42 8.76 -3.96
C GLN A 49 11.62 7.59 -3.41
N ASP A 50 10.29 7.67 -3.52
CA ASP A 50 9.37 6.57 -3.27
C ASP A 50 9.49 5.53 -4.40
N ASP A 51 10.73 5.12 -4.68
CA ASP A 51 10.98 3.75 -5.02
C ASP A 51 11.14 3.05 -3.67
N ASN A 52 10.04 2.71 -3.01
CA ASN A 52 10.05 1.62 -2.05
C ASN A 52 9.49 0.35 -2.71
N PRO A 53 10.10 -0.16 -3.81
CA PRO A 53 9.67 -1.40 -4.43
C PRO A 53 9.79 -2.55 -3.44
N VAL A 54 10.53 -2.40 -2.33
CA VAL A 54 10.66 -3.43 -1.29
C VAL A 54 9.35 -3.64 -0.53
N SER A 55 8.61 -2.58 -0.16
CA SER A 55 7.33 -2.75 0.55
C SER A 55 6.27 -3.33 -0.40
N LEU A 56 6.14 -2.76 -1.60
CA LEU A 56 5.21 -3.23 -2.62
C LEU A 56 5.52 -4.67 -3.05
N LYS A 57 6.80 -5.02 -3.25
CA LYS A 57 7.22 -6.39 -3.58
C LYS A 57 6.97 -7.37 -2.44
N LYS A 58 7.08 -6.92 -1.18
CA LYS A 58 6.76 -7.75 -0.01
C LYS A 58 5.26 -8.02 0.08
N GLU A 59 4.44 -7.01 -0.18
CA GLU A 59 2.98 -7.14 -0.25
C GLU A 59 2.54 -8.03 -1.41
N LEU A 60 3.09 -7.82 -2.62
CA LEU A 60 2.86 -8.69 -3.78
C LEU A 60 3.30 -10.13 -3.54
N LYS A 61 4.44 -10.35 -2.87
CA LYS A 61 4.89 -11.70 -2.48
C LYS A 61 3.94 -12.35 -1.47
N THR A 62 3.38 -11.56 -0.55
CA THR A 62 2.40 -12.03 0.43
C THR A 62 1.09 -12.41 -0.26
N LEU A 63 0.63 -11.58 -1.20
CA LEU A 63 -0.54 -11.89 -2.03
C LEU A 63 -0.34 -13.17 -2.84
N SER A 64 0.79 -13.29 -3.54
CA SER A 64 1.14 -14.50 -4.31
C SER A 64 1.14 -15.76 -3.43
N TYR A 65 1.63 -15.65 -2.20
CA TYR A 65 1.61 -16.74 -1.24
C TYR A 65 0.19 -17.13 -0.81
N GLN A 66 -0.70 -16.16 -0.55
CA GLN A 66 -2.11 -16.46 -0.25
C GLN A 66 -2.79 -17.13 -1.44
N VAL A 67 -2.58 -16.62 -2.67
CA VAL A 67 -3.12 -17.22 -3.90
C VAL A 67 -2.70 -18.69 -4.04
N ARG A 68 -1.43 -18.99 -3.78
CA ARG A 68 -0.91 -20.36 -3.81
C ARG A 68 -1.61 -21.27 -2.80
N LYS A 69 -1.84 -20.81 -1.57
CA LYS A 69 -2.55 -21.60 -0.54
C LYS A 69 -3.98 -21.95 -0.96
N ILE A 70 -4.68 -21.02 -1.61
CA ILE A 70 -6.03 -21.28 -2.15
C ILE A 70 -5.97 -22.41 -3.19
N GLY A 71 -5.02 -22.32 -4.14
CA GLY A 71 -4.85 -23.34 -5.17
C GLY A 71 -4.59 -24.72 -4.58
N VAL A 72 -3.80 -24.79 -3.49
CA VAL A 72 -3.58 -26.03 -2.73
C VAL A 72 -4.87 -26.54 -2.09
N ASN A 73 -5.64 -25.67 -1.42
CA ASN A 73 -6.90 -26.06 -0.79
C ASN A 73 -7.94 -26.55 -1.83
N ILE A 74 -8.05 -25.87 -2.98
CA ILE A 74 -8.91 -26.31 -4.10
C ILE A 74 -8.50 -27.71 -4.57
N ASN A 75 -7.20 -27.92 -4.83
CA ASN A 75 -6.71 -29.22 -5.27
C ASN A 75 -6.97 -30.33 -4.25
N GLN A 76 -6.89 -30.03 -2.95
CA GLN A 76 -7.22 -30.98 -1.90
C GLN A 76 -8.71 -31.36 -1.90
N VAL A 77 -9.61 -30.38 -2.06
CA VAL A 77 -11.06 -30.62 -2.15
C VAL A 77 -11.39 -31.44 -3.40
N VAL A 78 -10.82 -31.10 -4.54
CA VAL A 78 -10.99 -31.85 -5.80
C VAL A 78 -10.49 -33.28 -5.65
N ALA A 79 -9.33 -33.50 -5.04
CA ALA A 79 -8.80 -34.83 -4.80
C ALA A 79 -9.72 -35.68 -3.91
N LYS A 80 -10.33 -35.08 -2.87
CA LYS A 80 -11.31 -35.77 -2.01
C LYS A 80 -12.60 -36.12 -2.76
N ILE A 81 -13.11 -35.21 -3.57
CA ILE A 81 -14.28 -35.45 -4.43
C ILE A 81 -13.98 -36.59 -5.41
N ASN A 82 -12.84 -36.53 -6.10
CA ASN A 82 -12.43 -37.55 -7.07
C ASN A 82 -12.18 -38.92 -6.42
N ALA A 83 -11.79 -38.95 -5.14
CA ALA A 83 -11.65 -40.17 -4.35
C ALA A 83 -13.00 -40.69 -3.79
N GLY A 84 -14.13 -40.02 -4.04
CA GLY A 84 -15.45 -40.42 -3.58
C GLY A 84 -15.78 -40.04 -2.12
N TYR A 85 -14.94 -39.23 -1.47
CA TYR A 85 -15.07 -38.83 -0.05
C TYR A 85 -15.51 -37.36 0.12
N GLY A 86 -16.05 -36.71 -0.92
CA GLY A 86 -16.47 -35.30 -0.83
C GLY A 86 -17.57 -35.10 0.23
N ASN A 87 -17.27 -34.33 1.27
CA ASN A 87 -18.21 -34.03 2.37
C ASN A 87 -18.63 -32.55 2.33
N GLN A 88 -19.85 -32.22 2.78
CA GLN A 88 -20.34 -30.84 2.93
C GLN A 88 -19.36 -29.93 3.71
N ILE A 89 -18.59 -30.51 4.63
CA ILE A 89 -17.54 -29.81 5.39
C ILE A 89 -16.41 -29.29 4.46
N ASP A 90 -16.05 -30.05 3.43
CA ASP A 90 -15.01 -29.64 2.47
C ASP A 90 -15.50 -28.49 1.57
N ILE A 91 -16.78 -28.53 1.19
CA ILE A 91 -17.43 -27.44 0.45
C ILE A 91 -17.48 -26.18 1.32
N TYR A 92 -17.92 -26.30 2.57
CA TYR A 92 -17.96 -25.20 3.53
C TYR A 92 -16.58 -24.56 3.73
N ASN A 93 -15.52 -25.36 3.89
CA ASN A 93 -14.15 -24.85 4.03
C ASN A 93 -13.66 -24.13 2.78
N LEU A 94 -14.03 -24.62 1.59
CA LEU A 94 -13.70 -23.97 0.33
C LEU A 94 -14.41 -22.62 0.19
N GLU A 95 -15.71 -22.55 0.48
CA GLU A 95 -16.49 -21.30 0.48
C GLU A 95 -15.91 -20.27 1.45
N LYS A 96 -15.55 -20.69 2.67
CA LYS A 96 -14.88 -19.84 3.67
C LYS A 96 -13.55 -19.28 3.15
N ALA A 97 -12.75 -20.11 2.50
CA ALA A 97 -11.48 -19.70 1.92
C ALA A 97 -11.69 -18.70 0.76
N LEU A 98 -12.69 -18.92 -0.10
CA LEU A 98 -13.03 -18.00 -1.19
C LEU A 98 -13.50 -16.64 -0.69
N GLU A 99 -14.32 -16.59 0.36
CA GLU A 99 -14.77 -15.32 0.94
C GLU A 99 -13.62 -14.53 1.57
N GLN A 100 -12.67 -15.21 2.23
CA GLN A 100 -11.49 -14.54 2.77
C GLN A 100 -10.63 -13.89 1.68
N VAL A 101 -10.51 -14.56 0.53
CA VAL A 101 -9.75 -14.06 -0.62
C VAL A 101 -10.44 -12.85 -1.24
N LYS A 102 -11.76 -12.92 -1.38
CA LYS A 102 -12.57 -11.81 -1.87
C LYS A 102 -12.43 -10.57 -0.98
N HIS A 103 -12.39 -10.77 0.34
CA HIS A 103 -12.15 -9.69 1.29
C HIS A 103 -10.74 -9.10 1.16
N GLU A 104 -9.70 -9.94 1.16
CA GLU A 104 -8.30 -9.50 1.00
C GLU A 104 -8.07 -8.75 -0.33
N MET A 105 -8.70 -9.22 -1.41
CA MET A 105 -8.62 -8.60 -2.73
C MET A 105 -9.35 -7.26 -2.81
N LYS A 106 -10.49 -7.13 -2.14
CA LYS A 106 -11.20 -5.85 -1.99
C LYS A 106 -10.36 -4.83 -1.22
N THR A 107 -9.79 -5.24 -0.08
CA THR A 107 -8.91 -4.37 0.70
C THR A 107 -7.66 -3.96 -0.07
N LEU A 108 -7.10 -4.85 -0.89
CA LEU A 108 -5.99 -4.50 -1.76
C LEU A 108 -6.42 -3.50 -2.84
N ASN A 109 -7.57 -3.69 -3.48
CA ASN A 109 -8.08 -2.76 -4.51
C ASN A 109 -8.35 -1.36 -3.94
N GLU A 110 -8.97 -1.26 -2.76
CA GLU A 110 -9.19 0.01 -2.05
C GLU A 110 -7.87 0.73 -1.74
N LYS A 111 -6.83 0.00 -1.35
CA LYS A 111 -5.50 0.58 -1.11
C LYS A 111 -4.81 1.02 -2.40
N VAL A 112 -4.94 0.27 -3.49
CA VAL A 112 -4.36 0.62 -4.79
C VAL A 112 -5.03 1.87 -5.39
N GLU A 113 -6.35 2.05 -5.20
CA GLU A 113 -7.05 3.27 -5.59
C GLU A 113 -6.55 4.51 -4.83
N ASP A 114 -6.19 4.35 -3.55
CA ASP A 114 -5.59 5.42 -2.73
C ASP A 114 -4.20 5.84 -3.26
N TYR A 115 -3.40 4.88 -3.74
CA TYR A 115 -2.09 5.14 -4.38
C TYR A 115 -2.19 5.81 -5.76
N GLY A 116 -3.31 5.64 -6.49
CA GLY A 116 -3.51 6.18 -7.84
C GLY A 116 -4.02 7.62 -7.91
N ASN A 117 -4.34 8.22 -6.76
CA ASN A 117 -4.99 9.54 -6.65
C ASN A 117 -4.03 10.67 -6.19
N HIS A 118 -2.73 10.53 -6.46
CA HIS A 118 -1.68 11.49 -6.08
C HIS A 118 -0.88 12.03 -7.26
#